data_AF-A0A6I2MIZ6-F1
#
_entry.id   AF-A0A6I2MIZ6-F1
#
_cell.length_a   1.000
_cell.length_b   1.000
_cell.length_c   1.000
_cell.angle_alpha   90.00
_cell.angle_beta   90.00
_cell.angle_gamma   90.00
#
_symmetry.space_group_name_H-M   'P 1'
#
loop_
_entity.id
_entity.type
_entity.pdbx_description
1 polymer ?
#
loop_
_entity_poly.entity_id
_entity_poly.type
_entity_poly.pdbx_seq_one_letter_code
_entity_poly.pdbx_strand_id
1 'polypeptide(L)'
;METLTFFIGSYTEYPIPGFGGIGHGIYTVQLNTKTGELKILSTEPTRNPSYLALSADHKYLYCNTELDEQDSPHVRAYRVKEGFSLEFMNEQPIKGGYPCHLTTYHNNILVACYATGNVFQYPLDASGKLLPKAKQYDHKGSSINKVRQEAPHAHQVSVHPNGKDIYVCDLGIDRIKSYRFEGEYLVPSPMKDCKITSGNGPRHMVFNKVGDYAYVISELTSTLSVLQGDEGVFKEIGTYSTLPNDYKGVPSASAIRMHPNGNFLYVANRKFEGVTIFRIKENSLELISYQNTNGDELREFNITPDGKWLIACHQNSHDTIVYRIEEDGMLNEKFRTKEILSPVCVVF
;
A
#
# COMPACT_ATOMS: atom_id res chain seq x y z
N MET A 1 6.85 10.91 27.85
CA MET A 1 6.51 11.66 26.62
C MET A 1 5.64 10.75 25.80
N GLU A 2 4.53 11.24 25.24
CA GLU A 2 3.74 10.43 24.32
C GLU A 2 4.55 10.28 23.03
N THR A 3 4.89 9.05 22.70
CA THR A 3 5.61 8.68 21.49
C THR A 3 4.88 7.54 20.81
N LEU A 4 5.01 7.45 19.50
CA LEU A 4 4.48 6.35 18.70
C LEU A 4 5.66 5.74 17.93
N THR A 5 5.88 4.43 18.09
CA THR A 5 6.91 3.71 17.33
C THR A 5 6.24 2.94 16.19
N PHE A 6 6.88 2.96 15.02
CA PHE A 6 6.35 2.40 13.78
C PHE A 6 7.51 1.96 12.87
N PHE A 7 7.20 1.31 11.75
CA PHE A 7 8.21 0.78 10.83
C PHE A 7 8.12 1.41 9.44
N ILE A 8 9.29 1.62 8.81
CA ILE A 8 9.40 2.09 7.43
C ILE A 8 10.22 1.10 6.61
N GLY A 9 9.67 0.68 5.47
CA GLY A 9 10.34 -0.15 4.47
C GLY A 9 11.08 0.69 3.42
N SER A 10 12.12 0.15 2.81
CA SER A 10 12.92 0.84 1.79
C SER A 10 13.33 -0.05 0.62
N TYR A 11 13.63 0.55 -0.54
CA TYR A 11 14.46 -0.12 -1.54
C TYR A 11 15.92 -0.02 -1.12
N THR A 12 16.64 -1.13 -1.19
CA THR A 12 18.04 -1.23 -0.77
C THR A 12 19.02 -1.36 -1.93
N GLU A 13 18.51 -1.58 -3.13
CA GLU A 13 19.27 -1.62 -4.37
C GLU A 13 18.41 -1.16 -5.55
N TYR A 14 18.99 -1.12 -6.74
CA TYR A 14 18.30 -0.91 -8.01
C TYR A 14 18.14 -2.24 -8.75
N PRO A 15 16.96 -2.91 -8.70
CA PRO A 15 16.72 -4.14 -9.45
C PRO A 15 16.84 -3.95 -10.97
N ILE A 16 16.46 -2.77 -11.47
CA ILE A 16 16.60 -2.37 -12.87
C ILE A 16 17.01 -0.90 -12.96
N PRO A 17 17.59 -0.44 -14.10
CA PRO A 17 17.97 0.96 -14.27
C PRO A 17 16.81 1.92 -14.00
N GLY A 18 17.02 2.87 -13.09
CA GLY A 18 16.03 3.91 -12.76
C GLY A 18 14.91 3.49 -11.80
N PHE A 19 14.90 2.24 -11.31
CA PHE A 19 13.93 1.77 -10.31
C PHE A 19 14.65 1.10 -9.15
N GLY A 20 14.43 1.60 -7.94
CA GLY A 20 15.02 1.08 -6.71
C GLY A 20 15.48 2.19 -5.78
N GLY A 21 16.54 1.94 -5.01
CA GLY A 21 17.02 2.85 -3.98
C GLY A 21 18.28 2.40 -3.27
N ILE A 22 18.66 3.15 -2.23
CA ILE A 22 19.89 2.96 -1.45
C ILE A 22 19.62 2.85 0.06
N GLY A 23 18.41 2.45 0.41
CA GLY A 23 18.00 2.17 1.78
C GLY A 23 18.75 1.00 2.40
N HIS A 24 18.58 0.84 3.71
CA HIS A 24 19.29 -0.18 4.48
C HIS A 24 18.37 -1.29 4.99
N GLY A 25 17.10 -1.32 4.58
CA GLY A 25 16.13 -2.36 4.95
C GLY A 25 14.91 -1.79 5.66
N ILE A 26 14.62 -2.31 6.86
CA ILE A 26 13.46 -1.89 7.66
C ILE A 26 13.93 -0.97 8.78
N TYR A 27 13.45 0.27 8.79
CA TYR A 27 13.74 1.24 9.84
C TYR A 27 12.66 1.17 10.93
N THR A 28 13.09 1.11 12.18
CA THR A 28 12.21 1.32 13.35
C THR A 28 12.30 2.79 13.74
N VAL A 29 11.18 3.49 13.70
CA VAL A 29 11.12 4.95 13.83
C VAL A 29 10.18 5.33 14.95
N GLN A 30 10.57 6.31 15.76
CA GLN A 30 9.74 6.90 16.80
C GLN A 30 9.30 8.30 16.40
N LEU A 31 8.00 8.55 16.46
CA LEU A 31 7.36 9.87 16.33
C LEU A 31 7.16 10.48 17.72
N ASN A 32 7.63 11.70 17.91
CA ASN A 32 7.21 12.55 19.03
C ASN A 32 5.83 13.13 18.70
N THR A 33 4.78 12.65 19.37
CA THR A 33 3.39 13.03 19.03
C THR A 33 3.00 14.45 19.44
N LYS A 34 3.92 15.19 20.09
CA LYS A 34 3.74 16.62 20.39
C LYS A 34 4.37 17.52 19.33
N THR A 35 5.53 17.15 18.81
CA THR A 35 6.32 18.01 17.91
C THR A 35 6.30 17.57 16.45
N GLY A 36 6.03 16.29 16.18
CA GLY A 36 6.15 15.70 14.84
C GLY A 36 7.56 15.18 14.51
N GLU A 37 8.53 15.37 15.40
CA GLU A 37 9.92 14.95 15.18
C GLU A 37 10.04 13.42 15.08
N LEU A 38 10.85 12.96 14.14
CA LEU A 38 11.18 11.54 13.97
C LEU A 38 12.57 11.23 14.52
N LYS A 39 12.69 10.08 15.18
CA LYS A 39 13.97 9.50 15.61
C LYS A 39 14.07 8.07 15.11
N ILE A 40 15.15 7.74 14.41
CA ILE A 40 15.47 6.36 14.06
C ILE A 40 15.99 5.64 15.31
N LEU A 41 15.36 4.52 15.67
CA LEU A 41 15.75 3.70 16.81
C LEU A 41 16.72 2.57 16.41
N SER A 42 16.42 1.91 15.29
CA SER A 42 17.22 0.81 14.75
C SER A 42 16.90 0.59 13.27
N THR A 43 17.78 -0.13 12.58
CA THR A 43 17.56 -0.59 11.20
C THR A 43 17.86 -2.08 11.13
N GLU A 44 16.92 -2.85 10.58
CA GLU A 44 17.07 -4.28 10.31
C GLU A 44 17.47 -4.48 8.84
N PRO A 45 18.68 -4.98 8.55
CA PRO A 45 19.13 -5.24 7.19
C PRO A 45 18.24 -6.26 6.50
N THR A 46 17.55 -5.83 5.44
CA THR A 46 16.65 -6.68 4.65
C THR A 46 16.66 -6.18 3.22
N ARG A 47 16.70 -7.10 2.25
CA ARG A 47 16.79 -6.75 0.82
C ARG A 47 15.43 -6.31 0.29
N ASN A 48 15.32 -5.08 -0.21
CA ASN A 48 14.11 -4.47 -0.79
C ASN A 48 12.79 -4.77 -0.05
N PRO A 49 12.68 -4.53 1.27
CA PRO A 49 11.43 -4.65 2.02
C PRO A 49 10.46 -3.51 1.68
N SER A 50 9.90 -3.56 0.47
CA SER A 50 9.15 -2.45 -0.11
C SER A 50 7.71 -2.34 0.39
N TYR A 51 7.16 -3.40 1.00
CA TYR A 51 5.90 -3.37 1.72
C TYR A 51 5.98 -4.17 3.02
N LEU A 52 5.34 -3.65 4.06
CA LEU A 52 5.32 -4.22 5.40
C LEU A 52 3.88 -4.48 5.82
N ALA A 53 3.65 -5.53 6.59
CA ALA A 53 2.41 -5.71 7.35
C ALA A 53 2.69 -6.20 8.76
N LEU A 54 1.94 -5.67 9.71
CA LEU A 54 1.91 -6.17 11.07
C LEU A 54 0.79 -7.19 11.25
N SER A 55 1.05 -8.14 12.13
CA SER A 55 0.00 -8.97 12.74
C SER A 55 -0.95 -8.11 13.58
N ALA A 56 -2.21 -8.53 13.72
CA ALA A 56 -3.23 -7.80 14.45
C ALA A 56 -2.89 -7.57 15.94
N ASP A 57 -2.02 -8.40 16.54
CA ASP A 57 -1.54 -8.22 17.91
C ASP A 57 -0.17 -7.52 17.99
N HIS A 58 0.36 -7.06 16.85
CA HIS A 58 1.60 -6.31 16.69
C HIS A 58 2.86 -7.07 17.14
N LYS A 59 2.76 -8.40 17.35
CA LYS A 59 3.91 -9.23 17.78
C LYS A 59 4.81 -9.67 16.63
N TYR A 60 4.29 -9.59 15.41
CA TYR A 60 4.97 -10.04 14.20
C TYR A 60 4.88 -8.99 13.10
N LEU A 61 5.99 -8.85 12.39
CA LEU A 61 6.11 -8.06 11.17
C LEU A 61 6.45 -8.98 10.01
N TYR A 62 5.82 -8.75 8.87
CA TYR A 62 6.07 -9.46 7.63
C TYR A 62 6.46 -8.46 6.54
N CYS A 63 7.38 -8.84 5.67
CA CYS A 63 7.75 -8.05 4.50
C CYS A 63 7.98 -8.95 3.28
N ASN A 64 7.78 -8.41 2.09
CA ASN A 64 8.26 -8.98 0.83
C ASN A 64 9.71 -8.57 0.59
N THR A 65 10.41 -9.26 -0.30
CA THR A 65 11.59 -8.72 -0.98
C THR A 65 11.20 -8.44 -2.42
N GLU A 66 11.08 -7.18 -2.82
CA GLU A 66 10.65 -6.81 -4.18
C GLU A 66 11.80 -6.95 -5.17
N LEU A 67 11.80 -8.08 -5.88
CA LEU A 67 12.83 -8.51 -6.82
C LEU A 67 12.18 -9.21 -8.01
N ASP A 68 12.90 -9.31 -9.13
CA ASP A 68 12.47 -10.18 -10.24
C ASP A 68 12.35 -11.64 -9.79
N GLU A 69 11.49 -12.43 -10.45
CA GLU A 69 11.31 -13.85 -10.12
C GLU A 69 12.62 -14.63 -10.19
N GLN A 70 13.50 -14.29 -11.14
CA GLN A 70 14.80 -14.94 -11.33
C GLN A 70 15.78 -14.65 -10.17
N ASP A 71 15.58 -13.54 -9.45
CA ASP A 71 16.39 -13.13 -8.31
C ASP A 71 15.87 -13.69 -6.97
N SER A 72 14.92 -14.62 -7.03
CA SER A 72 14.37 -15.36 -5.89
C SER A 72 13.77 -14.45 -4.81
N PRO A 73 12.61 -13.83 -5.06
CA PRO A 73 11.93 -13.02 -4.06
C PRO A 73 11.37 -13.91 -2.93
N HIS A 74 11.23 -13.35 -1.74
CA HIS A 74 10.78 -14.03 -0.53
C HIS A 74 9.75 -13.20 0.24
N VAL A 75 8.90 -13.89 1.00
CA VAL A 75 8.19 -13.30 2.14
C VAL A 75 8.96 -13.65 3.39
N ARG A 76 9.23 -12.66 4.23
CA ARG A 76 10.04 -12.77 5.45
C ARG A 76 9.19 -12.47 6.67
N ALA A 77 9.41 -13.20 7.74
CA ALA A 77 8.72 -13.04 9.01
C ALA A 77 9.71 -12.65 10.10
N TYR A 78 9.32 -11.67 10.92
CA TYR A 78 10.06 -11.15 12.04
C TYR A 78 9.17 -11.14 13.29
N ARG A 79 9.75 -11.44 14.44
CA ARG A 79 9.13 -11.14 15.73
C ARG A 79 9.48 -9.71 16.12
N VAL A 80 8.49 -8.95 16.55
CA VAL A 80 8.68 -7.63 17.16
C VAL A 80 8.96 -7.85 18.64
N LYS A 81 10.19 -7.59 19.07
CA LYS A 81 10.59 -7.70 20.48
C LYS A 81 10.14 -6.47 21.27
N GLU A 82 10.29 -6.56 22.59
CA GLU A 82 10.24 -5.37 23.46
C GLU A 82 11.22 -4.30 22.95
N GLY A 83 10.80 -3.04 22.98
CA GLY A 83 11.55 -1.94 22.40
C GLY A 83 11.53 -1.85 20.87
N PHE A 84 10.66 -2.64 20.19
CA PHE A 84 10.42 -2.62 18.74
C PHE A 84 11.58 -3.09 17.86
N SER A 85 12.60 -3.73 18.42
CA SER A 85 13.62 -4.40 17.60
C SER A 85 13.03 -5.62 16.89
N LEU A 86 13.54 -5.93 15.70
CA LEU A 86 13.07 -7.06 14.89
C LEU A 86 13.97 -8.28 15.09
N GLU A 87 13.35 -9.45 15.25
CA GLU A 87 14.03 -10.76 15.26
C GLU A 87 13.63 -11.53 14.02
N PHE A 88 14.57 -11.80 13.10
CA PHE A 88 14.27 -12.67 11.97
C PHE A 88 13.83 -14.07 12.44
N MET A 89 12.72 -14.57 11.91
CA MET A 89 12.15 -15.86 12.29
C MET A 89 12.35 -16.93 11.23
N ASN A 90 11.86 -16.65 10.01
CA ASN A 90 12.03 -17.48 8.82
C ASN A 90 11.56 -16.72 7.57
N GLU A 91 11.69 -17.35 6.41
CA GLU A 91 11.19 -16.85 5.14
C GLU A 91 10.68 -18.00 4.26
N GLN A 92 9.88 -17.67 3.25
CA GLN A 92 9.42 -18.59 2.20
C GLN A 92 9.58 -17.94 0.83
N PRO A 93 9.98 -18.72 -0.20
CA PRO A 93 10.15 -18.19 -1.55
C PRO A 93 8.80 -17.80 -2.17
N ILE A 94 8.81 -16.72 -2.94
CA ILE A 94 7.70 -16.26 -3.76
C ILE A 94 8.03 -16.59 -5.22
N LYS A 95 7.18 -17.40 -5.86
CA LYS A 95 7.32 -17.75 -7.29
C LYS A 95 6.63 -16.74 -8.20
N GLY A 96 6.93 -15.46 -7.97
CA GLY A 96 6.31 -14.34 -8.65
C GLY A 96 7.24 -13.13 -8.62
N GLY A 97 7.28 -12.39 -9.72
CA GLY A 97 8.18 -11.26 -9.89
C GLY A 97 7.61 -9.98 -9.29
N TYR A 98 8.48 -9.20 -8.66
CA TYR A 98 8.20 -7.93 -8.02
C TYR A 98 6.97 -7.99 -7.10
N PRO A 99 6.97 -8.83 -6.04
CA PRO A 99 5.97 -8.72 -4.98
C PRO A 99 5.98 -7.30 -4.44
N CYS A 100 4.85 -6.60 -4.48
CA CYS A 100 4.81 -5.15 -4.23
C CYS A 100 3.83 -4.73 -3.14
N HIS A 101 3.01 -5.66 -2.65
CA HIS A 101 2.10 -5.46 -1.55
C HIS A 101 1.85 -6.77 -0.81
N LEU A 102 1.72 -6.71 0.51
CA LEU A 102 1.23 -7.82 1.31
C LEU A 102 0.33 -7.36 2.46
N THR A 103 -0.45 -8.28 3.00
CA THR A 103 -1.28 -8.04 4.19
C THR A 103 -1.41 -9.30 5.03
N THR A 104 -1.67 -9.12 6.32
CA THR A 104 -2.04 -10.21 7.23
C THR A 104 -3.55 -10.41 7.18
N TYR A 105 -3.99 -11.66 7.13
CA TYR A 105 -5.41 -11.99 7.20
C TYR A 105 -5.62 -13.37 7.83
N HIS A 106 -6.27 -13.40 9.00
CA HIS A 106 -6.30 -14.57 9.87
C HIS A 106 -4.85 -15.10 10.10
N ASN A 107 -4.64 -16.41 9.98
CA ASN A 107 -3.33 -17.04 10.06
C ASN A 107 -2.67 -17.14 8.67
N ASN A 108 -2.75 -16.10 7.85
CA ASN A 108 -2.15 -16.09 6.52
C ASN A 108 -1.50 -14.75 6.18
N ILE A 109 -0.48 -14.80 5.33
CA ILE A 109 0.02 -13.65 4.57
C ILE A 109 -0.50 -13.77 3.13
N LEU A 110 -1.11 -12.70 2.64
CA LEU A 110 -1.52 -12.58 1.25
C LEU A 110 -0.58 -11.61 0.55
N VAL A 111 -0.05 -11.98 -0.62
CA VAL A 111 0.96 -11.21 -1.36
C VAL A 111 0.47 -10.98 -2.79
N ALA A 112 0.61 -9.76 -3.30
CA ALA A 112 0.42 -9.45 -4.72
C ALA A 112 1.77 -9.27 -5.42
N CYS A 113 1.92 -9.88 -6.60
CA CYS A 113 3.12 -9.79 -7.44
C CYS A 113 2.83 -9.00 -8.71
N TYR A 114 3.55 -7.89 -8.86
CA TYR A 114 3.31 -6.93 -9.94
C TYR A 114 3.71 -7.50 -11.30
N ALA A 115 4.93 -8.01 -11.47
CA ALA A 115 5.41 -8.38 -12.80
C ALA A 115 4.77 -9.65 -13.36
N THR A 116 4.43 -10.61 -12.48
CA THR A 116 3.81 -11.88 -12.88
C THR A 116 2.28 -11.86 -12.79
N GLY A 117 1.69 -10.86 -12.14
CA GLY A 117 0.24 -10.71 -12.09
C GLY A 117 -0.50 -11.73 -11.23
N ASN A 118 0.20 -12.39 -10.30
CA ASN A 118 -0.34 -13.45 -9.46
C ASN A 118 -0.41 -13.04 -7.98
N VAL A 119 -1.22 -13.79 -7.23
CA VAL A 119 -1.43 -13.61 -5.79
C VAL A 119 -0.98 -14.86 -5.07
N PHE A 120 -0.35 -14.71 -3.91
CA PHE A 120 0.06 -15.82 -3.07
C PHE A 120 -0.61 -15.78 -1.70
N GLN A 121 -0.86 -16.97 -1.16
CA GLN A 121 -1.27 -17.19 0.23
C GLN A 121 -0.21 -18.04 0.94
N TYR A 122 0.32 -17.54 2.05
CA TYR A 122 1.23 -18.25 2.94
C TYR A 122 0.56 -18.47 4.29
N PRO A 123 0.23 -19.72 4.67
CA PRO A 123 -0.29 -19.97 6.00
C PRO A 123 0.79 -19.79 7.07
N LEU A 124 0.36 -19.39 8.26
CA LEU A 124 1.19 -19.17 9.44
C LEU A 124 0.94 -20.27 10.47
N ASP A 125 1.99 -20.66 11.20
CA ASP A 125 1.82 -21.46 12.41
C ASP A 125 1.42 -20.60 13.62
N ALA A 126 1.09 -21.24 14.73
CA ALA A 126 0.71 -20.57 15.98
C ALA A 126 1.83 -19.68 16.57
N SER A 127 3.07 -19.82 16.10
CA SER A 127 4.20 -19.00 16.52
C SER A 127 4.44 -17.80 15.60
N GLY A 128 3.62 -17.62 14.55
CA GLY A 128 3.74 -16.55 13.55
C GLY A 128 4.74 -16.86 12.44
N LYS A 129 5.26 -18.09 12.34
CA LYS A 129 6.19 -18.46 11.26
C LYS A 129 5.43 -18.83 9.99
N LEU A 130 6.05 -18.52 8.85
CA LEU A 130 5.56 -18.88 7.53
C LEU A 130 5.71 -20.39 7.30
N LEU A 131 4.63 -21.07 6.97
CA LEU A 131 4.66 -22.49 6.60
C LEU A 131 5.01 -22.66 5.10
N PRO A 132 5.75 -23.71 4.72
CA PRO A 132 6.13 -23.99 3.32
C PRO A 132 4.97 -24.60 2.52
N LYS A 133 3.79 -23.98 2.57
CA LYS A 133 2.54 -24.44 1.97
C LYS A 133 1.87 -23.34 1.13
N ALA A 134 2.69 -22.57 0.42
CA ALA A 134 2.21 -21.47 -0.40
C ALA A 134 1.18 -21.96 -1.44
N LYS A 135 0.12 -21.17 -1.63
CA LYS A 135 -0.83 -21.33 -2.75
C LYS A 135 -0.75 -20.11 -3.64
N GLN A 136 -0.82 -20.35 -4.95
CA GLN A 136 -0.73 -19.34 -5.99
C GLN A 136 -2.06 -19.23 -6.72
N TYR A 137 -2.42 -18.00 -7.09
CA TYR A 137 -3.63 -17.66 -7.83
C TYR A 137 -3.25 -16.75 -9.00
N ASP A 138 -3.35 -17.28 -10.21
CA ASP A 138 -2.97 -16.55 -11.42
C ASP A 138 -4.15 -15.78 -11.99
N HIS A 139 -3.92 -14.51 -12.29
CA HIS A 139 -4.85 -13.73 -13.09
C HIS A 139 -4.58 -13.93 -14.59
N LYS A 140 -5.54 -13.56 -15.43
CA LYS A 140 -5.43 -13.65 -16.90
C LYS A 140 -6.10 -12.46 -17.55
N GLY A 141 -5.55 -12.03 -18.68
CA GLY A 141 -6.07 -10.94 -19.49
C GLY A 141 -5.04 -9.86 -19.72
N SER A 142 -5.50 -8.75 -20.27
CA SER A 142 -4.73 -7.54 -20.57
C SER A 142 -5.72 -6.38 -20.68
N SER A 143 -5.24 -5.17 -20.95
CA SER A 143 -6.09 -4.04 -21.28
C SER A 143 -5.55 -3.19 -22.45
N ILE A 144 -5.97 -1.92 -22.51
CA ILE A 144 -5.78 -1.04 -23.66
C ILE A 144 -4.37 -0.46 -23.72
N ASN A 145 -3.70 -0.26 -22.58
CA ASN A 145 -2.31 0.22 -22.56
C ASN A 145 -1.35 -0.94 -22.89
N LYS A 146 -0.79 -0.95 -24.10
CA LYS A 146 0.06 -2.06 -24.57
C LYS A 146 1.43 -2.18 -23.90
N VAL A 147 1.82 -1.21 -23.06
CA VAL A 147 3.13 -1.15 -22.41
C VAL A 147 3.04 -1.41 -20.91
N ARG A 148 1.90 -1.07 -20.29
CA ARG A 148 1.68 -1.19 -18.84
C ARG A 148 0.54 -2.12 -18.46
N GLN A 149 -0.15 -2.68 -19.45
CA GLN A 149 -1.33 -3.53 -19.31
C GLN A 149 -1.34 -4.63 -20.39
N GLU A 150 -0.15 -5.11 -20.75
CA GLU A 150 0.08 -6.21 -21.68
C GLU A 150 -0.30 -7.57 -21.08
N ALA A 151 -0.26 -7.66 -19.75
CA ALA A 151 -0.57 -8.84 -18.95
C ALA A 151 -1.14 -8.37 -17.60
N PRO A 152 -1.56 -9.28 -16.70
CA PRO A 152 -1.98 -8.92 -15.36
C PRO A 152 -0.84 -8.37 -14.51
N HIS A 153 -1.16 -7.42 -13.65
CA HIS A 153 -0.25 -6.79 -12.68
C HIS A 153 -0.98 -6.57 -11.35
N ALA A 154 -1.09 -7.62 -10.55
CA ALA A 154 -1.67 -7.56 -9.21
C ALA A 154 -0.85 -6.61 -8.34
N HIS A 155 -1.48 -5.58 -7.80
CA HIS A 155 -0.77 -4.50 -7.12
C HIS A 155 -1.14 -4.36 -5.64
N GLN A 156 -2.36 -4.72 -5.23
CA GLN A 156 -2.74 -4.69 -3.83
C GLN A 156 -3.71 -5.81 -3.50
N VAL A 157 -3.52 -6.46 -2.34
CA VAL A 157 -4.54 -7.28 -1.69
C VAL A 157 -5.15 -6.48 -0.54
N SER A 158 -6.48 -6.30 -0.56
CA SER A 158 -7.24 -5.54 0.42
C SER A 158 -8.33 -6.41 1.06
N VAL A 159 -8.46 -6.34 2.38
CA VAL A 159 -9.46 -7.10 3.14
C VAL A 159 -10.67 -6.21 3.36
N HIS A 160 -11.85 -6.70 3.00
CA HIS A 160 -13.09 -5.97 3.21
C HIS A 160 -13.45 -5.87 4.71
N PRO A 161 -14.07 -4.77 5.17
CA PRO A 161 -14.48 -4.60 6.58
C PRO A 161 -15.40 -5.71 7.13
N ASN A 162 -16.10 -6.43 6.27
CA ASN A 162 -16.90 -7.60 6.67
C ASN A 162 -16.05 -8.81 7.14
N GLY A 163 -14.72 -8.75 6.98
CA GLY A 163 -13.79 -9.79 7.40
C GLY A 163 -13.97 -11.13 6.68
N LYS A 164 -14.55 -11.12 5.46
CA LYS A 164 -14.84 -12.33 4.67
C LYS A 164 -14.38 -12.21 3.24
N ASP A 165 -14.66 -11.07 2.61
CA ASP A 165 -14.31 -10.81 1.22
C ASP A 165 -12.92 -10.17 1.12
N ILE A 166 -12.17 -10.57 0.11
CA ILE A 166 -10.85 -10.06 -0.22
C ILE A 166 -10.89 -9.54 -1.65
N TYR A 167 -10.25 -8.40 -1.89
CA TYR A 167 -10.22 -7.73 -3.18
C TYR A 167 -8.78 -7.47 -3.60
N VAL A 168 -8.47 -7.73 -4.86
CA VAL A 168 -7.14 -7.56 -5.42
C VAL A 168 -7.20 -6.58 -6.58
N CYS A 169 -6.60 -5.40 -6.42
CA CYS A 169 -6.42 -4.45 -7.51
C CYS A 169 -5.42 -5.02 -8.51
N ASP A 170 -5.85 -5.23 -9.74
CA ASP A 170 -4.99 -5.65 -10.85
C ASP A 170 -4.92 -4.55 -11.91
N LEU A 171 -3.77 -3.88 -11.91
CA LEU A 171 -3.47 -2.76 -12.79
C LEU A 171 -3.52 -3.20 -14.26
N GLY A 172 -3.02 -4.40 -14.56
CA GLY A 172 -2.80 -4.88 -15.91
C GLY A 172 -4.07 -5.25 -16.69
N ILE A 173 -5.18 -5.50 -15.99
CA ILE A 173 -6.44 -5.94 -16.61
C ILE A 173 -7.65 -5.02 -16.32
N ASP A 174 -7.42 -3.90 -15.63
CA ASP A 174 -8.47 -2.98 -15.15
C ASP A 174 -9.57 -3.71 -14.38
N ARG A 175 -9.19 -4.56 -13.42
CA ARG A 175 -10.13 -5.28 -12.56
C ARG A 175 -9.70 -5.22 -11.12
N ILE A 176 -10.72 -5.28 -10.25
CA ILE A 176 -10.55 -5.65 -8.86
C ILE A 176 -11.08 -7.08 -8.73
N LYS A 177 -10.18 -8.03 -8.56
CA LYS A 177 -10.49 -9.45 -8.46
C LYS A 177 -10.98 -9.78 -7.05
N SER A 178 -12.07 -10.51 -6.93
CA SER A 178 -12.61 -10.88 -5.62
C SER A 178 -12.26 -12.31 -5.24
N TYR A 179 -12.02 -12.52 -3.95
CA TYR A 179 -11.72 -13.79 -3.34
C TYR A 179 -12.43 -13.92 -1.99
N ARG A 180 -12.56 -15.16 -1.52
CA ARG A 180 -13.00 -15.49 -0.16
C ARG A 180 -12.24 -16.71 0.35
N PHE A 181 -12.34 -17.01 1.64
CA PHE A 181 -11.85 -18.28 2.16
C PHE A 181 -12.93 -19.37 2.10
N GLU A 182 -12.52 -20.55 1.63
CA GLU A 182 -13.26 -21.80 1.79
C GLU A 182 -12.35 -22.80 2.54
N GLY A 183 -12.68 -23.04 3.81
CA GLY A 183 -11.78 -23.75 4.72
C GLY A 183 -10.50 -22.95 4.95
N GLU A 184 -9.35 -23.58 4.71
CA GLU A 184 -8.03 -22.96 4.90
C GLU A 184 -7.51 -22.21 3.67
N TYR A 185 -8.23 -22.25 2.54
CA TYR A 185 -7.72 -21.75 1.26
C TYR A 185 -8.54 -20.58 0.72
N LEU A 186 -7.83 -19.64 0.11
CA LEU A 186 -8.42 -18.60 -0.71
C LEU A 186 -9.02 -19.24 -1.98
N VAL A 187 -10.19 -18.79 -2.39
CA VAL A 187 -10.84 -19.19 -3.64
C VAL A 187 -11.37 -17.97 -4.39
N PRO A 188 -11.25 -17.92 -5.73
CA PRO A 188 -11.81 -16.83 -6.52
C PRO A 188 -13.33 -16.71 -6.37
N SER A 189 -13.83 -15.48 -6.31
CA SER A 189 -15.25 -15.14 -6.25
C SER A 189 -15.65 -14.25 -7.45
N PRO A 190 -15.59 -14.79 -8.69
CA PRO A 190 -15.67 -13.98 -9.91
C PRO A 190 -16.98 -13.19 -10.08
N MET A 191 -18.06 -13.60 -9.42
CA MET A 191 -19.33 -12.84 -9.40
C MET A 191 -19.22 -11.48 -8.70
N LYS A 192 -18.19 -11.30 -7.87
CA LYS A 192 -17.87 -10.05 -7.16
C LYS A 192 -16.69 -9.29 -7.77
N ASP A 193 -16.14 -9.77 -8.90
CA ASP A 193 -15.11 -9.01 -9.61
C ASP A 193 -15.68 -7.67 -10.06
N CYS A 194 -14.94 -6.58 -9.81
CA CYS A 194 -15.34 -5.25 -10.23
C CYS A 194 -14.51 -4.80 -11.44
N LYS A 195 -15.18 -4.21 -12.43
CA LYS A 195 -14.52 -3.56 -13.57
C LYS A 195 -14.25 -2.10 -13.26
N ILE A 196 -13.01 -1.69 -13.46
CA ILE A 196 -12.62 -0.28 -13.50
C ILE A 196 -12.58 0.17 -14.97
N THR A 197 -12.81 1.46 -15.20
CA THR A 197 -12.71 2.06 -16.53
C THR A 197 -11.39 1.66 -17.21
N SER A 198 -11.47 1.21 -18.48
CA SER A 198 -10.31 0.65 -19.18
C SER A 198 -9.21 1.69 -19.40
N GLY A 199 -7.96 1.31 -19.15
CA GLY A 199 -6.78 2.16 -19.25
C GLY A 199 -6.35 2.80 -17.93
N ASN A 200 -7.19 2.74 -16.89
CA ASN A 200 -6.93 3.41 -15.62
C ASN A 200 -5.80 2.74 -14.83
N GLY A 201 -5.81 1.42 -14.76
CA GLY A 201 -4.86 0.63 -13.99
C GLY A 201 -5.05 0.79 -12.48
N PRO A 202 -6.04 0.11 -11.86
CA PRO A 202 -6.29 0.22 -10.42
C PRO A 202 -5.06 -0.26 -9.64
N ARG A 203 -4.55 0.60 -8.76
CA ARG A 203 -3.33 0.37 -7.99
C ARG A 203 -3.66 -0.07 -6.57
N HIS A 204 -4.18 0.86 -5.77
CA HIS A 204 -4.56 0.65 -4.37
C HIS A 204 -6.03 1.06 -4.17
N MET A 205 -6.66 0.55 -3.12
CA MET A 205 -8.01 0.85 -2.70
C MET A 205 -8.15 0.91 -1.17
N VAL A 206 -9.13 1.67 -0.70
CA VAL A 206 -9.56 1.68 0.70
C VAL A 206 -11.08 1.59 0.78
N PHE A 207 -11.59 0.95 1.83
CA PHE A 207 -13.01 0.90 2.15
C PHE A 207 -13.36 1.97 3.17
N ASN A 208 -14.61 2.44 3.16
CA ASN A 208 -15.16 3.11 4.33
C ASN A 208 -15.37 2.09 5.47
N LYS A 209 -15.71 2.59 6.66
CA LYS A 209 -15.84 1.74 7.86
C LYS A 209 -16.90 0.64 7.73
N VAL A 210 -17.98 0.91 7.00
CA VAL A 210 -19.10 -0.03 6.80
C VAL A 210 -18.77 -1.06 5.71
N GLY A 211 -17.99 -0.68 4.70
CA GLY A 211 -17.65 -1.49 3.54
C GLY A 211 -18.64 -1.36 2.37
N ASP A 212 -19.63 -0.48 2.44
CA ASP A 212 -20.54 -0.21 1.33
C ASP A 212 -19.97 0.79 0.30
N TYR A 213 -18.84 1.44 0.62
CA TYR A 213 -18.07 2.24 -0.32
C TYR A 213 -16.61 1.82 -0.37
N ALA A 214 -16.05 1.82 -1.59
CA ALA A 214 -14.63 1.66 -1.83
C ALA A 214 -14.11 2.79 -2.72
N TYR A 215 -12.87 3.21 -2.46
CA TYR A 215 -12.19 4.28 -3.19
C TYR A 215 -10.93 3.70 -3.79
N VAL A 216 -10.80 3.79 -5.12
CA VAL A 216 -9.76 3.09 -5.87
C VAL A 216 -8.93 4.10 -6.62
N ILE A 217 -7.65 4.17 -6.30
CA ILE A 217 -6.72 5.01 -7.04
C ILE A 217 -6.13 4.25 -8.21
N SER A 218 -6.19 4.86 -9.39
CA SER A 218 -5.70 4.30 -10.63
C SER A 218 -4.40 4.98 -11.06
N GLU A 219 -3.35 4.19 -11.26
CA GLU A 219 -1.99 4.67 -11.47
C GLU A 219 -1.82 5.43 -12.79
N LEU A 220 -2.30 4.83 -13.87
CA LEU A 220 -1.94 5.23 -15.24
C LEU A 220 -2.64 6.51 -15.68
N THR A 221 -3.74 6.87 -14.99
CA THR A 221 -4.56 8.04 -15.30
C THR A 221 -4.71 8.99 -14.11
N SER A 222 -4.08 8.70 -12.96
CA SER A 222 -4.24 9.47 -11.71
C SER A 222 -5.71 9.78 -11.38
N THR A 223 -6.58 8.80 -11.60
CA THR A 223 -8.04 8.91 -11.40
C THR A 223 -8.45 8.14 -10.16
N LEU A 224 -9.26 8.78 -9.32
CA LEU A 224 -9.89 8.19 -8.14
C LEU A 224 -11.32 7.77 -8.46
N SER A 225 -11.57 6.47 -8.48
CA SER A 225 -12.91 5.90 -8.66
C SER A 225 -13.60 5.73 -7.31
N VAL A 226 -14.86 6.15 -7.23
CA VAL A 226 -15.77 5.86 -6.11
C VAL A 226 -16.65 4.68 -6.51
N LEU A 227 -16.59 3.63 -5.72
CA LEU A 227 -17.39 2.43 -5.90
C LEU A 227 -18.45 2.33 -4.81
N GLN A 228 -19.67 1.97 -5.19
CA GLN A 228 -20.73 1.60 -4.26
C GLN A 228 -20.93 0.08 -4.29
N GLY A 229 -20.94 -0.52 -3.11
CA GLY A 229 -21.07 -1.95 -2.89
C GLY A 229 -22.45 -2.34 -2.39
N ASP A 230 -22.96 -3.44 -2.91
CA ASP A 230 -24.12 -4.16 -2.37
C ASP A 230 -23.76 -5.65 -2.27
N GLU A 231 -23.82 -6.20 -1.05
CA GLU A 231 -23.41 -7.58 -0.73
C GLU A 231 -22.00 -7.96 -1.25
N GLY A 232 -21.08 -6.99 -1.34
CA GLY A 232 -19.71 -7.18 -1.84
C GLY A 232 -19.59 -7.14 -3.38
N VAL A 233 -20.66 -6.80 -4.10
CA VAL A 233 -20.62 -6.49 -5.53
C VAL A 233 -20.50 -4.98 -5.68
N PHE A 234 -19.36 -4.51 -6.19
CA PHE A 234 -19.08 -3.09 -6.34
C PHE A 234 -19.34 -2.59 -7.77
N LYS A 235 -19.87 -1.38 -7.88
CA LYS A 235 -20.03 -0.64 -9.15
C LYS A 235 -19.40 0.74 -9.05
N GLU A 236 -18.71 1.15 -10.11
CA GLU A 236 -18.17 2.51 -10.23
C GLU A 236 -19.32 3.51 -10.42
N ILE A 237 -19.44 4.46 -9.49
CA ILE A 237 -20.51 5.49 -9.48
C ILE A 237 -19.98 6.90 -9.77
N GLY A 238 -18.66 7.09 -9.73
CA GLY A 238 -18.03 8.37 -10.00
C GLY A 238 -16.52 8.26 -10.11
N THR A 239 -15.92 9.20 -10.83
CA THR A 239 -14.47 9.28 -11.05
C THR A 239 -14.01 10.72 -10.91
N TYR A 240 -12.87 10.91 -10.24
CA TYR A 240 -12.31 12.23 -9.94
C TYR A 240 -10.84 12.28 -10.36
N SER A 241 -10.43 13.36 -11.03
CA SER A 241 -9.00 13.60 -11.24
C SER A 241 -8.33 13.87 -9.89
N THR A 242 -7.14 13.30 -9.70
CA THR A 242 -6.28 13.61 -8.54
C THR A 242 -5.14 14.55 -8.90
N LEU A 243 -5.18 15.13 -10.10
CA LEU A 243 -4.21 16.11 -10.59
C LEU A 243 -4.91 17.45 -10.89
N PRO A 244 -4.21 18.59 -10.72
CA PRO A 244 -4.70 19.87 -11.19
C PRO A 244 -5.07 19.84 -12.68
N ASN A 245 -6.11 20.59 -13.07
CA ASN A 245 -6.61 20.61 -14.46
C ASN A 245 -5.56 21.11 -15.47
N ASP A 246 -4.60 21.90 -15.03
CA ASP A 246 -3.51 22.46 -15.83
C ASP A 246 -2.25 21.58 -15.83
N TYR A 247 -2.21 20.48 -15.06
CA TYR A 247 -1.06 19.56 -15.04
C TYR A 247 -0.87 18.89 -16.40
N LYS A 248 0.36 18.94 -16.93
CA LYS A 248 0.75 18.39 -18.26
C LYS A 248 1.77 17.24 -18.17
N GLY A 249 2.16 16.84 -16.97
CA GLY A 249 3.09 15.74 -16.76
C GLY A 249 2.42 14.36 -16.86
N VAL A 250 3.21 13.32 -16.56
CA VAL A 250 2.75 11.93 -16.63
C VAL A 250 1.95 11.56 -15.38
N PRO A 251 0.69 11.10 -15.51
CA PRO A 251 -0.06 10.57 -14.38
C PRO A 251 0.65 9.38 -13.73
N SER A 252 0.64 9.34 -12.39
CA SER A 252 1.46 8.39 -11.63
C SER A 252 1.01 8.31 -10.18
N ALA A 253 -0.29 8.15 -9.97
CA ALA A 253 -0.83 7.99 -8.63
C ALA A 253 -0.25 6.74 -7.93
N SER A 254 -0.13 6.81 -6.61
CA SER A 254 0.57 5.80 -5.81
C SER A 254 -0.26 5.33 -4.63
N ALA A 255 -0.28 6.08 -3.54
CA ALA A 255 -0.96 5.70 -2.31
C ALA A 255 -2.32 6.37 -2.15
N ILE A 256 -3.21 5.70 -1.43
CA ILE A 256 -4.49 6.23 -0.98
C ILE A 256 -4.72 5.83 0.48
N ARG A 257 -5.15 6.78 1.30
CA ARG A 257 -5.53 6.53 2.70
C ARG A 257 -6.81 7.30 3.03
N MET A 258 -7.67 6.66 3.82
CA MET A 258 -8.82 7.31 4.45
C MET A 258 -8.43 7.71 5.86
N HIS A 259 -8.80 8.93 6.26
CA HIS A 259 -8.66 9.34 7.64
C HIS A 259 -9.53 8.46 8.56
N PRO A 260 -9.09 8.10 9.78
CA PRO A 260 -9.85 7.23 10.69
C PRO A 260 -11.28 7.72 11.04
N ASN A 261 -11.53 9.03 10.96
CA ASN A 261 -12.88 9.60 11.14
C ASN A 261 -13.83 9.37 9.94
N GLY A 262 -13.33 8.86 8.80
CA GLY A 262 -14.12 8.59 7.60
C GLY A 262 -14.50 9.83 6.77
N ASN A 263 -13.99 11.02 7.10
CA ASN A 263 -14.40 12.27 6.45
C ASN A 263 -13.46 12.73 5.33
N PHE A 264 -12.23 12.22 5.29
CA PHE A 264 -11.20 12.66 4.35
C PHE A 264 -10.50 11.49 3.66
N LEU A 265 -10.15 11.72 2.39
CA LEU A 265 -9.30 10.85 1.58
C LEU A 265 -8.08 11.62 1.12
N TYR A 266 -6.94 10.97 1.20
CA TYR A 266 -5.65 11.48 0.77
C TYR A 266 -5.14 10.59 -0.35
N VAL A 267 -4.61 11.19 -1.41
CA VAL A 267 -4.05 10.48 -2.57
C VAL A 267 -2.69 11.04 -2.92
N ALA A 268 -1.68 10.20 -3.02
CA ALA A 268 -0.36 10.59 -3.49
C ALA A 268 -0.21 10.44 -5.00
N ASN A 269 0.52 11.39 -5.60
CA ASN A 269 0.93 11.36 -7.00
C ASN A 269 2.44 11.57 -7.09
N ARG A 270 3.13 10.64 -7.77
CA ARG A 270 4.60 10.64 -7.88
C ARG A 270 5.06 11.81 -8.74
N LYS A 271 4.81 11.87 -10.04
CA LYS A 271 5.31 12.98 -10.89
C LYS A 271 4.66 14.35 -10.66
N PHE A 272 3.58 14.44 -9.88
CA PHE A 272 3.07 15.72 -9.37
C PHE A 272 3.73 16.12 -8.04
N GLU A 273 4.33 15.16 -7.35
CA GLU A 273 4.99 15.26 -6.03
C GLU A 273 4.10 15.91 -4.98
N GLY A 274 2.88 15.39 -4.87
CA GLY A 274 1.87 15.98 -4.01
C GLY A 274 0.82 15.01 -3.51
N VAL A 275 0.17 15.44 -2.43
CA VAL A 275 -1.00 14.80 -1.85
C VAL A 275 -2.24 15.59 -2.24
N THR A 276 -3.17 14.93 -2.91
CA THR A 276 -4.49 15.45 -3.22
C THR A 276 -5.45 15.08 -2.09
N ILE A 277 -6.17 16.07 -1.58
CA ILE A 277 -7.03 15.95 -0.40
C ILE A 277 -8.48 16.11 -0.83
N PHE A 278 -9.29 15.11 -0.52
CA PHE A 278 -10.73 15.14 -0.72
C PHE A 278 -11.46 15.05 0.61
N ARG A 279 -12.59 15.76 0.72
CA ARG A 279 -13.60 15.50 1.73
C ARG A 279 -14.66 14.58 1.14
N ILE A 280 -15.06 13.58 1.92
CA ILE A 280 -16.12 12.65 1.54
C ILE A 280 -17.48 13.28 1.81
N LYS A 281 -18.36 13.30 0.81
CA LYS A 281 -19.71 13.84 0.85
C LYS A 281 -20.70 12.77 0.42
N GLU A 282 -21.15 11.95 1.38
CA GLU A 282 -22.02 10.80 1.14
C GLU A 282 -21.44 9.88 0.04
N ASN A 283 -21.96 9.98 -1.18
CA ASN A 283 -21.55 9.19 -2.36
C ASN A 283 -20.62 9.94 -3.33
N SER A 284 -20.12 11.12 -2.96
CA SER A 284 -19.31 12.00 -3.80
C SER A 284 -18.08 12.52 -3.07
N LEU A 285 -17.14 13.11 -3.82
CA LEU A 285 -15.94 13.72 -3.29
C LEU A 285 -15.89 15.22 -3.57
N GLU A 286 -15.56 16.00 -2.55
CA GLU A 286 -15.25 17.42 -2.63
C GLU A 286 -13.73 17.58 -2.60
N LEU A 287 -13.13 18.11 -3.67
CA LEU A 287 -11.71 18.47 -3.68
C LEU A 287 -11.46 19.61 -2.69
N ILE A 288 -10.54 19.40 -1.74
CA ILE A 288 -10.13 20.41 -0.77
C ILE A 288 -8.85 21.11 -1.22
N SER A 289 -7.82 20.35 -1.59
CA SER A 289 -6.51 20.91 -1.93
C SER A 289 -5.64 19.94 -2.72
N TYR A 290 -4.70 20.52 -3.47
CA TYR A 290 -3.51 19.84 -3.95
C TYR A 290 -2.31 20.35 -3.15
N GLN A 291 -1.70 19.48 -2.35
CA GLN A 291 -0.57 19.84 -1.52
C GLN A 291 0.73 19.33 -2.12
N ASN A 292 1.54 20.25 -2.64
CA ASN A 292 2.91 19.92 -3.02
C ASN A 292 3.75 19.60 -1.79
N THR A 293 4.57 18.56 -1.88
CA THR A 293 5.40 18.03 -0.80
C THR A 293 6.89 18.35 -0.97
N ASN A 294 7.29 18.89 -2.12
CA ASN A 294 8.67 19.26 -2.46
C ASN A 294 9.70 18.11 -2.27
N GLY A 295 9.26 16.86 -2.43
CA GLY A 295 10.14 15.69 -2.56
C GLY A 295 10.10 15.12 -3.99
N ASP A 296 10.77 13.99 -4.19
CA ASP A 296 10.79 13.23 -5.45
C ASP A 296 10.44 11.75 -5.22
N GLU A 297 9.51 11.26 -6.03
CA GLU A 297 8.82 9.98 -6.04
C GLU A 297 8.04 9.70 -4.74
N LEU A 298 6.98 10.48 -4.46
CA LEU A 298 6.03 10.22 -3.37
C LEU A 298 5.28 8.88 -3.56
N ARG A 299 5.91 7.78 -3.15
CA ARG A 299 5.43 6.43 -3.42
C ARG A 299 4.41 5.96 -2.38
N GLU A 300 4.57 6.37 -1.12
CA GLU A 300 3.73 5.88 -0.04
C GLU A 300 3.60 6.91 1.08
N PHE A 301 2.47 6.85 1.77
CA PHE A 301 2.27 7.55 3.03
C PHE A 301 1.27 6.80 3.89
N ASN A 302 1.29 7.05 5.20
CA ASN A 302 0.29 6.49 6.09
C ASN A 302 -0.14 7.49 7.16
N ILE A 303 -1.31 7.25 7.75
CA ILE A 303 -1.93 8.10 8.76
C ILE A 303 -1.88 7.37 10.09
N THR A 304 -1.50 8.06 11.16
CA THR A 304 -1.47 7.45 12.49
C THR A 304 -2.85 6.94 12.91
N PRO A 305 -2.95 5.90 13.75
CA PRO A 305 -4.24 5.34 14.15
C PRO A 305 -5.19 6.35 14.80
N ASP A 306 -4.65 7.38 15.45
CA ASP A 306 -5.44 8.48 16.05
C ASP A 306 -5.82 9.59 15.05
N GLY A 307 -5.38 9.49 13.80
CA GLY A 307 -5.68 10.42 12.71
C GLY A 307 -4.88 11.71 12.73
N LYS A 308 -4.01 11.95 13.72
CA LYS A 308 -3.39 13.28 13.89
C LYS A 308 -2.21 13.56 12.97
N TRP A 309 -1.55 12.52 12.48
CA TRP A 309 -0.30 12.66 11.75
C TRP A 309 -0.31 11.87 10.44
N LEU A 310 0.25 12.47 9.39
CA LEU A 310 0.53 11.83 8.12
C LEU A 310 2.05 11.76 7.91
N ILE A 311 2.56 10.56 7.62
CA ILE A 311 3.99 10.33 7.33
C ILE A 311 4.14 10.00 5.85
N ALA A 312 4.75 10.90 5.10
CA ALA A 312 4.94 10.81 3.65
C ALA A 312 6.37 10.41 3.31
N CYS A 313 6.52 9.43 2.41
CA CYS A 313 7.80 8.82 2.06
C CYS A 313 8.10 9.01 0.56
N HIS A 314 9.17 9.73 0.29
CA HIS A 314 9.68 10.00 -1.05
C HIS A 314 10.88 9.13 -1.38
N GLN A 315 10.71 8.21 -2.32
CA GLN A 315 11.68 7.17 -2.64
C GLN A 315 13.02 7.75 -3.15
N ASN A 316 12.96 8.68 -4.12
CA ASN A 316 14.14 9.10 -4.86
C ASN A 316 14.90 10.23 -4.16
N SER A 317 14.17 11.13 -3.50
CA SER A 317 14.76 12.25 -2.74
C SER A 317 15.14 11.91 -1.30
N HIS A 318 14.73 10.73 -0.83
CA HIS A 318 14.89 10.21 0.54
C HIS A 318 14.15 11.02 1.61
N ASP A 319 13.29 11.96 1.20
CA ASP A 319 12.50 12.75 2.14
C ASP A 319 11.47 11.86 2.85
N THR A 320 11.53 11.88 4.19
CA THR A 320 10.40 11.47 5.05
C THR A 320 9.84 12.71 5.73
N ILE A 321 8.59 13.02 5.43
CA ILE A 321 7.93 14.25 5.86
C ILE A 321 6.79 13.92 6.82
N VAL A 322 6.70 14.65 7.93
CA VAL A 322 5.64 14.51 8.91
C VAL A 322 4.75 15.73 8.86
N TYR A 323 3.47 15.48 8.61
CA TYR A 323 2.44 16.50 8.65
C TYR A 323 1.51 16.27 9.83
N ARG A 324 1.11 17.35 10.50
CA ARG A 324 -0.09 17.34 11.33
C ARG A 324 -1.31 17.47 10.43
N ILE A 325 -2.30 16.63 10.62
CA ILE A 325 -3.60 16.74 9.95
C ILE A 325 -4.46 17.72 10.76
N GLU A 326 -4.86 18.82 10.15
CA GLU A 326 -5.76 19.80 10.78
C GLU A 326 -7.24 19.37 10.63
N GLU A 327 -8.14 20.00 11.39
CA GLU A 327 -9.56 19.60 11.46
C GLU A 327 -10.28 19.68 10.10
N ASP A 328 -9.86 20.59 9.22
CA ASP A 328 -10.39 20.76 7.88
C ASP A 328 -9.82 19.76 6.85
N GLY A 329 -8.90 18.89 7.29
CA GLY A 329 -8.22 17.88 6.50
C GLY A 329 -6.89 18.33 5.90
N MET A 330 -6.52 19.61 5.99
CA MET A 330 -5.27 20.14 5.44
C MET A 330 -4.05 19.60 6.18
N LEU A 331 -2.91 19.49 5.49
CA LEU A 331 -1.67 19.00 6.09
C LEU A 331 -0.73 20.17 6.42
N ASN A 332 -0.20 20.16 7.64
CA ASN A 332 0.71 21.17 8.15
C ASN A 332 2.08 20.53 8.43
N GLU A 333 3.08 20.81 7.60
CA GLU A 333 4.41 20.22 7.74
C GLU A 333 5.04 20.59 9.09
N LYS A 334 5.42 19.58 9.88
CA LYS A 334 6.05 19.78 11.19
C LYS A 334 7.49 19.33 11.23
N PHE A 335 7.85 18.34 10.43
CA PHE A 335 9.19 17.78 10.42
C PHE A 335 9.51 17.16 9.06
N ARG A 336 10.79 17.16 8.73
CA ARG A 336 11.33 16.54 7.52
C ARG A 336 12.74 16.03 7.82
N THR A 337 13.04 14.83 7.32
CA THR A 337 14.39 14.25 7.40
C THR A 337 14.73 13.51 6.11
N LYS A 338 16.03 13.34 5.87
CA LYS A 338 16.59 12.49 4.80
C LYS A 338 17.42 11.32 5.33
N GLU A 339 17.36 11.08 6.64
CA GLU A 339 18.12 10.01 7.29
C GLU A 339 17.57 8.61 6.98
N ILE A 340 16.29 8.52 6.60
CA ILE A 340 15.66 7.29 6.16
C ILE A 340 15.80 7.23 4.63
N LEU A 341 16.76 6.43 4.15
CA LEU A 341 17.07 6.37 2.73
C LEU A 341 16.07 5.49 1.97
N SER A 342 15.64 6.00 0.80
CA SER A 342 14.67 5.38 -0.12
C SER A 342 13.41 4.77 0.53
N PRO A 343 12.66 5.52 1.36
CA PRO A 343 11.49 5.02 2.06
C PRO A 343 10.32 4.81 1.11
N VAL A 344 9.63 3.67 1.24
CA VAL A 344 8.53 3.28 0.34
C VAL A 344 7.35 2.58 1.02
N CYS A 345 7.39 2.39 2.35
CA CYS A 345 6.27 1.84 3.13
C CYS A 345 6.27 2.39 4.55
N VAL A 346 5.09 2.62 5.14
CA VAL A 346 4.92 3.02 6.55
C VAL A 346 3.82 2.16 7.18
N VAL A 347 4.10 1.50 8.30
CA VAL A 347 3.12 0.68 9.04
C VAL A 347 3.17 0.96 10.55
N PHE A 348 2.01 1.06 11.20
CA PHE A 348 1.82 1.40 12.61
C PHE A 348 1.36 0.21 13.45
#